data_AF-E1YKW7-F1
#
_entry.id   AF-E1YKW7-F1
#
_cell.length_a   1.000
_cell.length_b   1.000
_cell.length_c   1.000
_cell.angle_alpha   90.00
_cell.angle_beta   90.00
_cell.angle_gamma   90.00
#
_symmetry.space_group_name_H-M   'P 1'
#
loop_
_entity.id
_entity.type
_entity.pdbx_description
1 polymer ?
#
loop_
_entity_poly.entity_id
_entity_poly.type
_entity_poly.pdbx_seq_one_letter_code
_entity_poly.pdbx_strand_id
1 'polypeptide(L)' 'MSVAQAENLAVADPNRDWRIHLISPFSERHYQRQGECHWVLYEKGEGFA' A
#
# COMPACT_ATOMS: atom_id res chain seq x y z
N MET A 1 0.82 -10.02 5.00
CA MET A 1 -0.24 -9.95 3.97
C MET A 1 0.41 -9.61 2.63
N SER A 2 0.02 -10.26 1.54
CA SER A 2 0.53 -9.93 0.20
C SER A 2 -0.26 -8.80 -0.44
N VAL A 3 0.30 -8.17 -1.48
CA VAL A 3 -0.41 -7.14 -2.26
C VAL A 3 -1.68 -7.69 -2.89
N ALA A 4 -1.68 -8.96 -3.34
CA ALA A 4 -2.87 -9.60 -3.90
C ALA A 4 -4.02 -9.72 -2.87
N GLN A 5 -3.70 -10.01 -1.60
CA GLN A 5 -4.71 -10.03 -0.55
C GLN A 5 -5.25 -8.63 -0.26
N ALA A 6 -4.40 -7.61 -0.28
CA ALA A 6 -4.82 -6.22 -0.13
C ALA A 6 -5.73 -5.76 -1.29
N GLU A 7 -5.42 -6.15 -2.53
CA GLU A 7 -6.27 -5.82 -3.70
C GLU A 7 -7.64 -6.47 -3.58
N ASN A 8 -7.74 -7.74 -3.16
CA ASN A 8 -9.03 -8.40 -2.97
C ASN A 8 -9.92 -7.67 -1.95
N LEU A 9 -9.32 -7.11 -0.90
CA LEU A 9 -10.04 -6.28 0.08
C LEU A 9 -10.45 -4.93 -0.53
N ALA A 10 -9.56 -4.32 -1.31
CA ALA A 10 -9.81 -3.02 -1.92
C ALA A 10 -10.85 -3.06 -3.05
N VAL A 11 -10.93 -4.16 -3.79
CA VAL A 11 -11.97 -4.41 -4.80
C VAL A 11 -13.34 -4.57 -4.16
N ALA A 12 -13.42 -5.12 -2.95
CA ALA A 12 -14.69 -5.27 -2.23
C ALA A 12 -15.31 -3.94 -1.78
N ASP A 13 -14.49 -2.88 -1.61
CA ASP A 13 -14.96 -1.52 -1.30
C ASP A 13 -14.10 -0.46 -2.01
N PRO A 14 -14.34 -0.22 -3.31
CA PRO A 14 -13.45 0.59 -4.14
C PRO A 14 -13.49 2.10 -3.84
N ASN A 15 -14.49 2.57 -3.08
CA ASN A 15 -14.69 3.99 -2.79
C ASN A 15 -13.87 4.48 -1.58
N ARG A 16 -13.19 3.59 -0.87
CA ARG A 16 -12.29 3.97 0.24
C ARG A 16 -10.90 4.32 -0.26
N ASP A 17 -10.22 5.17 0.50
CA ASP A 17 -8.80 5.43 0.32
C ASP A 17 -7.99 4.26 0.88
N TRP A 18 -7.51 3.38 0.00
CA TRP A 18 -6.72 2.22 0.36
C TRP A 18 -5.23 2.50 0.30
N ARG A 19 -4.53 2.11 1.37
CA ARG A 19 -3.08 2.30 1.50
C ARG A 19 -2.40 1.05 2.01
N ILE A 20 -1.18 0.81 1.53
CA ILE A 20 -0.29 -0.24 2.01
C ILE A 20 0.95 0.43 2.58
N HIS A 21 1.22 0.19 3.85
CA HIS A 21 2.41 0.65 4.54
C HIS A 21 3.36 -0.54 4.74
N LEU A 22 4.49 -0.54 4.03
CA LEU A 22 5.57 -1.49 4.23
C LEU A 22 6.64 -0.83 5.08
N ILE A 23 6.63 -1.12 6.37
CA ILE A 23 7.57 -0.57 7.34
C ILE A 23 8.54 -1.68 7.75
N SER A 24 9.83 -1.40 7.61
CA SER A 24 10.93 -2.26 8.02
C SER A 24 12.04 -1.42 8.67
N PRO A 25 12.99 -2.04 9.41
CA PRO A 25 14.02 -1.29 10.12
C PRO A 25 14.79 -0.30 9.24
N PHE A 26 15.10 -0.68 8.00
CA PHE A 26 15.95 0.10 7.08
C PHE A 26 15.23 0.54 5.79
N SER A 27 13.91 0.39 5.73
CA SER A 27 13.12 0.88 4.59
C SER A 27 11.67 1.03 4.96
N GLU A 28 11.10 2.14 4.53
CA GLU A 28 9.67 2.39 4.56
C GLU A 28 9.16 2.70 3.15
N ARG A 29 7.99 2.16 2.80
CA ARG A 29 7.33 2.41 1.51
C ARG A 29 5.82 2.50 1.70
N HIS A 30 5.24 3.59 1.24
CA HIS A 30 3.80 3.82 1.31
C HIS A 30 3.18 3.84 -0.08
N TYR A 31 2.23 2.94 -0.28
CA TYR A 31 1.48 2.82 -1.52
C TYR A 31 0.05 3.27 -1.30
N GLN A 32 -0.53 3.92 -2.31
CA GLN A 32 -1.94 4.28 -2.36
C GLN A 32 -2.58 3.67 -3.60
N ARG A 33 -3.81 3.16 -3.47
CA ARG A 33 -4.57 2.65 -4.60
C ARG A 33 -5.18 3.82 -5.38
N GLN A 34 -4.92 3.88 -6.68
CA GLN A 34 -5.46 4.91 -7.60
C GLN A 34 -6.30 4.29 -8.73
N GLY A 35 -6.80 3.08 -8.51
CA GLY A 35 -7.56 2.33 -9.50
C GLY A 35 -7.42 0.83 -9.27
N GLU A 36 -8.13 0.04 -10.06
CA GLU A 36 -8.04 -1.41 -10.00
C GLU A 36 -6.62 -1.89 -10.33
N CYS A 37 -6.06 -2.71 -9.42
CA CYS A 37 -4.67 -3.19 -9.49
C CYS A 37 -3.61 -2.08 -9.61
N HIS A 38 -3.95 -0.82 -9.34
CA HIS A 38 -3.08 0.32 -9.55
C HIS A 38 -2.62 0.90 -8.21
N TRP A 39 -1.42 0.50 -7.79
CA TRP A 39 -0.81 0.94 -6.53
C TRP A 39 0.37 1.87 -6.80
N VAL A 40 0.21 3.13 -6.40
CA VAL A 40 1.24 4.17 -6.59
C VAL A 40 2.01 4.35 -5.30
N LEU A 41 3.33 4.26 -5.41
CA LEU A 41 4.24 4.62 -4.33
C LEU A 41 4.30 6.14 -4.20
N TYR A 42 3.76 6.68 -3.11
CA TYR A 42 3.74 8.12 -2.89
C TYR A 42 4.79 8.59 -1.88
N GLU A 43 5.30 7.69 -1.03
CA GLU A 43 6.31 8.02 -0.03
C GLU A 43 7.29 6.87 0.19
N LYS A 44 8.56 7.23 0.41
CA LYS A 44 9.64 6.33 0.80
C LYS A 44 10.38 6.94 1.99
N GLY A 45 10.74 6.11 2.95
CA GLY A 45 11.52 6.49 4.12
C GLY A 45 12.67 5.51 4.39
N GLU A 46 13.56 5.88 5.30
CA GLU A 46 14.71 5.06 5.70
C GLU A 46 14.34 3.94 6.69
N GLY A 47 13.07 3.86 7.12
CA GLY A 47 12.65 2.94 8.16
C GLY A 47 12.72 3.59 9.55
N PHE A 48 12.73 2.76 10.59
CA PHE A 48 12.62 3.21 11.98
C PHE A 48 13.87 2.95 12.84
N ALA A 49 14.96 2.46 12.23
CA ALA A 49 16.22 2.13 12.92
C ALA A 49 17.29 3.19 12.74
#